data_AF-A0A7Y1YLA1-F1
#
_entry.id   AF-A0A7Y1YLA1-F1
#
_cell.length_a   1.000
_cell.length_b   1.000
_cell.length_c   1.000
_cell.angle_alpha   90.00
_cell.angle_beta   90.00
_cell.angle_gamma   90.00
#
_symmetry.space_group_name_H-M   'P 1'
#
loop_
_entity.id
_entity.type
_entity.pdbx_description
1 polymer ?
#
loop_
_entity_poly.entity_id
_entity_poly.type
_entity_poly.pdbx_seq_one_letter_code
_entity_poly.pdbx_strand_id
1 'polypeptide(L)'
;MTESLIEDALYLHWNEATYVCPRRPRLRILEALLGFRDTYPGITSDQLIPGRIAERAAIELDDMVEANPEIRSHIIASPWHVPLRWFAAFDPSEREVFKNEAAITGIRFRTPLANAIERMTHALDVVANAGFQDSVVDPLRELVDWLFRFPDDSIVELDYGEVASLFSEGDLAMDETAGDMLASLNALEDGDLDEAGSNYARAAGRWARAQALAYMN
;
A
#
# COMPACT_ATOMS: atom_id res chain seq x y z
N MET A 1 25.14 -5.10 12.22
CA MET A 1 24.40 -6.21 12.86
C MET A 1 23.16 -6.41 12.02
N THR A 2 23.00 -7.56 11.37
CA THR A 2 21.88 -7.80 10.46
C THR A 2 20.61 -8.04 11.30
N GLU A 3 19.54 -7.29 11.04
CA GLU A 3 18.25 -7.51 11.71
C GLU A 3 17.73 -8.93 11.44
N SER A 4 17.22 -9.58 12.48
CA SER A 4 16.59 -10.91 12.36
C SER A 4 15.32 -10.82 11.51
N LEU A 5 15.15 -11.79 10.61
CA LEU A 5 13.96 -11.90 9.76
C LEU A 5 12.77 -12.59 10.47
N ILE A 6 13.01 -13.16 11.65
CA ILE A 6 12.06 -14.06 12.33
C ILE A 6 11.71 -13.52 13.72
N GLU A 7 12.66 -12.93 14.45
CA GLU A 7 12.43 -12.48 15.84
C GLU A 7 11.53 -11.24 15.92
N ASP A 8 11.53 -10.37 14.89
CA ASP A 8 10.67 -9.19 14.79
C ASP A 8 9.89 -9.22 13.45
N ALA A 9 8.93 -10.14 13.38
CA ALA A 9 8.12 -10.40 12.21
C ALA A 9 6.64 -10.51 12.57
N LEU A 10 5.78 -10.21 11.59
CA LEU A 10 4.37 -10.54 11.65
C LEU A 10 4.19 -11.98 11.18
N TYR A 11 3.32 -12.72 11.85
CA TYR A 11 3.02 -14.12 11.54
C TYR A 11 1.56 -14.25 11.14
N LEU A 12 1.33 -15.06 10.11
CA LEU A 12 -0.01 -15.36 9.64
C LEU A 12 -0.15 -16.86 9.39
N HIS A 13 -1.16 -17.46 10.00
CA HIS A 13 -1.61 -18.81 9.67
C HIS A 13 -2.74 -18.74 8.65
N TRP A 14 -2.52 -19.28 7.46
CA TRP A 14 -3.48 -19.25 6.36
C TRP A 14 -3.35 -20.50 5.51
N ASN A 15 -4.48 -21.16 5.20
CA ASN A 15 -4.54 -22.41 4.43
C ASN A 15 -3.51 -23.47 4.89
N GLU A 16 -3.47 -23.74 6.19
CA GLU A 16 -2.56 -24.71 6.84
C GLU A 16 -1.05 -24.37 6.75
N ALA A 17 -0.68 -23.25 6.13
CA ALA A 17 0.67 -22.74 6.08
C ALA A 17 0.89 -21.60 7.10
N THR A 18 2.16 -21.39 7.46
CA THR A 18 2.58 -20.24 8.28
C THR A 18 3.45 -19.34 7.43
N TYR A 19 3.02 -18.09 7.31
CA TYR A 19 3.73 -17.03 6.60
C TYR A 19 4.41 -16.10 7.60
N VAL A 20 5.56 -15.59 7.19
CA VAL A 20 6.36 -14.66 7.98
C VAL A 20 6.55 -13.39 7.15
N CYS A 21 6.18 -12.25 7.73
CA CYS A 21 6.43 -10.93 7.16
C CYS A 21 7.44 -10.18 8.05
N PRO A 22 8.74 -10.20 7.69
CA PRO A 22 9.78 -9.48 8.41
C PRO A 22 9.49 -7.98 8.52
N ARG A 23 9.52 -7.42 9.73
CA ARG A 23 9.15 -6.01 9.92
C ARG A 23 10.21 -5.02 9.47
N ARG A 24 11.49 -5.39 9.51
CA ARG A 24 12.64 -4.56 9.09
C ARG A 24 12.54 -3.11 9.60
N PRO A 25 12.38 -2.88 10.92
CA PRO A 25 12.06 -1.56 11.44
C PRO A 25 13.13 -0.52 11.13
N ARG A 26 14.43 -0.87 11.17
CA ARG A 26 15.50 0.08 10.83
C ARG A 26 15.41 0.54 9.37
N LEU A 27 15.32 -0.41 8.43
CA LEU A 27 15.17 -0.12 7.01
C LEU A 27 13.96 0.79 6.76
N ARG A 28 12.79 0.39 7.29
CA ARG A 28 11.55 1.15 7.12
C ARG A 28 11.58 2.53 7.73
N ILE A 29 12.28 2.72 8.85
CA ILE A 29 12.46 4.04 9.47
C ILE A 29 13.30 4.93 8.55
N LEU A 30 14.39 4.41 7.96
CA LEU A 30 15.22 5.17 7.03
C LEU A 30 14.42 5.56 5.77
N GLU A 31 13.74 4.59 5.15
CA GLU A 31 12.87 4.81 3.98
C GLU A 31 11.75 5.83 4.29
N ALA A 32 11.07 5.69 5.43
CA ALA A 32 9.99 6.60 5.82
C ALA A 32 10.49 8.02 6.11
N LEU A 33 11.67 8.15 6.72
CA LEU A 33 12.27 9.44 7.02
C LEU A 33 12.60 10.22 5.74
N LEU A 34 13.18 9.54 4.75
CA LEU A 34 13.50 10.14 3.45
C LEU A 34 12.22 10.44 2.65
N GLY A 35 11.33 9.46 2.53
CA GLY A 35 10.05 9.63 1.82
C GLY A 35 9.17 10.74 2.41
N PHE A 36 9.21 10.96 3.73
CA PHE A 36 8.52 12.09 4.36
C PHE A 36 9.06 13.44 3.88
N ARG A 37 10.39 13.62 3.77
CA ARG A 37 10.97 14.87 3.29
C ARG A 37 10.68 15.12 1.82
N ASP A 38 10.68 14.08 1.01
CA ASP A 38 10.35 14.18 -0.42
C ASP A 38 8.88 14.55 -0.64
N THR A 39 7.98 14.02 0.20
CA THR A 39 6.54 14.29 0.13
C THR A 39 6.17 15.68 0.65
N TYR A 40 6.84 16.17 1.69
CA TYR A 40 6.54 17.45 2.35
C TYR A 40 7.73 18.42 2.30
N PRO A 41 8.11 18.95 1.12
CA PRO A 41 9.26 19.84 1.02
C PRO A 41 8.99 21.19 1.72
N GLY A 42 9.96 21.69 2.49
CA GLY A 42 9.93 23.04 3.06
C GLY A 42 10.12 23.11 4.58
N ILE A 43 9.71 24.23 5.17
CA ILE A 43 10.03 24.60 6.56
C ILE A 43 9.54 23.53 7.57
N THR A 44 8.37 22.93 7.31
CA THR A 44 7.78 21.91 8.18
C THR A 44 8.62 20.64 8.25
N SER A 45 9.14 20.15 7.12
CA SER A 45 9.96 18.93 7.12
C SER A 45 11.35 19.17 7.70
N ASP A 46 11.97 20.33 7.49
CA ASP A 46 13.27 20.63 8.10
C ASP A 46 13.18 20.80 9.63
N GLN A 47 12.02 21.22 10.17
CA GLN A 47 11.78 21.27 11.62
C GLN A 47 11.61 19.88 12.24
N LEU A 48 10.88 18.99 11.57
CA LEU A 48 10.63 17.62 12.05
C LEU A 48 11.82 16.69 11.81
N ILE A 49 12.43 16.79 10.63
CA ILE A 49 13.52 15.96 10.14
C ILE A 49 14.64 16.88 9.61
N PRO A 50 15.53 17.37 10.49
CA PRO A 50 16.60 18.27 10.10
C PRO A 50 17.48 17.66 9.00
N GLY A 51 17.95 18.48 8.05
CA GLY A 51 18.75 18.02 6.90
C GLY A 51 19.91 17.08 7.25
N ARG A 52 20.67 17.38 8.30
CA ARG A 52 21.76 16.50 8.80
C ARG A 52 21.31 15.08 9.19
N ILE A 53 20.08 14.94 9.66
CA ILE A 53 19.50 13.64 10.03
C ILE A 53 19.11 12.89 8.76
N ALA A 54 18.54 13.59 7.79
CA ALA A 54 18.19 13.02 6.49
C ALA A 54 19.44 12.58 5.70
N GLU A 55 20.48 13.40 5.65
CA GLU A 55 21.76 13.05 5.02
C GLU A 55 22.37 11.79 5.64
N ARG A 56 22.38 11.72 6.98
CA ARG A 56 22.87 10.52 7.68
C ARG A 56 21.99 9.29 7.40
N ALA A 57 20.68 9.47 7.33
CA ALA A 57 19.76 8.39 7.01
C ALA A 57 19.94 7.87 5.58
N ALA A 58 20.17 8.77 4.62
CA ALA A 58 20.47 8.43 3.23
C ALA A 58 21.76 7.62 3.13
N ILE A 59 22.86 8.11 3.72
CA ILE A 59 24.14 7.38 3.75
C ILE A 59 23.97 5.98 4.36
N GLU A 60 23.24 5.89 5.48
CA GLU A 60 23.01 4.61 6.14
C GLU A 60 22.16 3.66 5.30
N LEU A 61 21.14 4.17 4.60
CA LEU A 61 20.32 3.39 3.69
C LEU A 61 21.14 2.89 2.49
N ASP A 62 21.96 3.75 1.91
CA ASP A 62 22.86 3.41 0.80
C ASP A 62 23.85 2.32 1.24
N ASP A 63 24.52 2.48 2.39
CA ASP A 63 25.42 1.46 2.96
C ASP A 63 24.69 0.11 3.18
N MET A 64 23.42 0.14 3.62
CA MET A 64 22.61 -1.05 3.83
C MET A 64 22.26 -1.76 2.51
N VAL A 65 21.94 -1.01 1.46
CA VAL A 65 21.64 -1.53 0.12
C VAL A 65 22.91 -2.04 -0.56
N GLU A 66 24.03 -1.32 -0.46
CA GLU A 66 25.32 -1.77 -1.00
C GLU A 66 25.78 -3.08 -0.34
N ALA A 67 25.60 -3.21 0.98
CA ALA A 67 25.95 -4.43 1.70
C ALA A 67 25.01 -5.62 1.40
N ASN A 68 23.76 -5.34 0.99
CA ASN A 68 22.78 -6.36 0.65
C ASN A 68 21.81 -5.84 -0.43
N PRO A 69 22.14 -6.04 -1.73
CA PRO A 69 21.32 -5.51 -2.83
C PRO A 69 19.88 -6.03 -2.87
N GLU A 70 19.62 -7.17 -2.25
CA GLU A 70 18.30 -7.79 -2.16
C GLU A 70 17.46 -7.24 -0.99
N ILE A 71 18.02 -6.34 -0.17
CA ILE A 71 17.29 -5.76 0.97
C ILE A 71 16.07 -4.98 0.48
N ARG A 72 14.94 -5.18 1.17
CA ARG A 72 13.66 -4.56 0.85
C ARG A 72 12.73 -4.56 2.05
N SER A 73 11.86 -3.55 2.12
CA SER A 73 10.73 -3.59 3.03
C SER A 73 9.70 -4.63 2.56
N HIS A 74 9.15 -5.39 3.51
CA HIS A 74 8.03 -6.32 3.27
C HIS A 74 6.68 -5.64 3.53
N ILE A 75 6.68 -4.38 3.96
CA ILE A 75 5.48 -3.63 4.33
C ILE A 75 5.58 -2.22 3.76
N ILE A 76 4.64 -1.88 2.89
CA ILE A 76 4.40 -0.50 2.47
C ILE A 76 3.23 0.04 3.31
N ALA A 77 3.34 1.29 3.76
CA ALA A 77 2.31 1.92 4.58
C ALA A 77 1.96 3.30 4.01
N SER A 78 0.70 3.67 4.15
CA SER A 78 0.18 4.98 3.78
C SER A 78 -0.50 5.60 4.99
N PRO A 79 -0.18 6.85 5.36
CA PRO A 79 -0.82 7.50 6.49
C PRO A 79 -2.25 7.92 6.11
N TRP A 80 -3.18 7.74 7.06
CA TRP A 80 -4.55 8.26 7.02
C TRP A 80 -5.50 7.73 5.94
N HIS A 81 -5.03 7.01 4.93
CA HIS A 81 -5.88 6.39 3.92
C HIS A 81 -5.17 5.22 3.24
N VAL A 82 -5.94 4.31 2.64
CA VAL A 82 -5.42 3.29 1.73
C VAL A 82 -5.37 3.88 0.31
N PRO A 83 -4.20 3.92 -0.35
CA PRO A 83 -4.09 4.37 -1.74
C PRO A 83 -4.94 3.48 -2.65
N LEU A 84 -5.82 4.10 -3.45
CA LEU A 84 -6.79 3.37 -4.27
C LEU A 84 -6.16 2.32 -5.20
N ARG A 85 -4.98 2.61 -5.73
CA ARG A 85 -4.22 1.69 -6.58
C ARG A 85 -3.85 0.36 -5.91
N TRP A 86 -3.81 0.29 -4.58
CA TRP A 86 -3.52 -0.96 -3.86
C TRP A 86 -4.67 -1.97 -3.98
N PHE A 87 -5.90 -1.50 -4.15
CA PHE A 87 -7.06 -2.38 -4.30
C PHE A 87 -7.05 -3.16 -5.62
N ALA A 88 -6.29 -2.71 -6.63
CA ALA A 88 -6.16 -3.43 -7.90
C ALA A 88 -5.49 -4.82 -7.75
N ALA A 89 -4.83 -5.10 -6.62
CA ALA A 89 -4.28 -6.42 -6.33
C ALA A 89 -5.33 -7.45 -5.87
N PHE A 90 -6.53 -7.02 -5.51
CA PHE A 90 -7.50 -7.85 -4.79
C PHE A 90 -8.81 -8.01 -5.56
N ASP A 91 -9.40 -9.19 -5.44
CA ASP A 91 -10.79 -9.40 -5.82
C ASP A 91 -11.70 -8.87 -4.68
N PRO A 92 -12.81 -8.17 -4.99
CA PRO A 92 -13.71 -7.65 -3.96
C PRO A 92 -14.25 -8.71 -2.98
N SER A 93 -14.34 -9.97 -3.42
CA SER A 93 -14.77 -11.10 -2.59
C SER A 93 -13.72 -11.57 -1.58
N GLU A 94 -12.45 -11.18 -1.74
CA GLU A 94 -11.35 -11.47 -0.80
C GLU A 94 -11.39 -10.56 0.44
N ARG A 95 -12.38 -9.68 0.55
CA ARG A 95 -12.60 -8.80 1.70
C ARG A 95 -13.02 -9.59 2.94
N GLU A 96 -12.25 -9.43 4.00
CA GLU A 96 -12.58 -9.91 5.34
C GLU A 96 -12.87 -8.74 6.27
N VAL A 97 -14.00 -8.81 6.99
CA VAL A 97 -14.29 -7.93 8.13
C VAL A 97 -14.01 -8.71 9.41
N PHE A 98 -13.22 -8.15 10.31
CA PHE A 98 -12.86 -8.79 11.57
C PHE A 98 -12.91 -7.82 12.74
N LYS A 99 -12.85 -8.35 13.96
CA LYS A 99 -12.61 -7.56 15.18
C LYS A 99 -11.16 -7.75 15.61
N ASN A 100 -10.43 -6.65 15.77
CA ASN A 100 -9.07 -6.70 16.30
C ASN A 100 -9.07 -6.97 17.82
N GLU A 101 -7.89 -7.04 18.44
CA GLU A 101 -7.74 -7.30 19.88
C GLU A 101 -8.46 -6.27 20.77
N ALA A 102 -8.62 -5.04 20.28
CA ALA A 102 -9.35 -3.97 20.95
C ALA A 102 -10.86 -3.97 20.65
N ALA A 103 -11.40 -5.02 20.01
CA ALA A 103 -12.79 -5.13 19.55
C ALA A 103 -13.23 -4.02 18.57
N ILE A 104 -12.28 -3.38 17.90
CA ILE A 104 -12.52 -2.42 16.83
C ILE A 104 -12.69 -3.21 15.52
N THR A 105 -13.66 -2.80 14.70
CA THR A 105 -13.87 -3.40 13.37
C THR A 105 -12.72 -3.03 12.45
N GLY A 106 -12.06 -4.03 11.89
CA GLY A 106 -11.03 -3.91 10.85
C GLY A 106 -11.50 -4.52 9.53
N ILE A 107 -10.87 -4.08 8.45
CA ILE A 107 -11.00 -4.65 7.12
C ILE A 107 -9.61 -5.10 6.67
N ARG A 108 -9.54 -6.29 6.08
CA ARG A 108 -8.36 -6.75 5.35
C ARG A 108 -8.72 -7.51 4.09
N PHE A 109 -7.78 -7.59 3.17
CA PHE A 109 -7.84 -8.45 1.99
C PHE A 109 -6.61 -9.34 1.97
N ARG A 110 -6.76 -10.59 1.54
CA ARG A 110 -5.66 -11.55 1.41
C ARG A 110 -5.78 -12.30 0.10
N THR A 111 -4.67 -12.40 -0.61
CA THR A 111 -4.60 -13.18 -1.85
C THR A 111 -3.19 -13.76 -2.03
N PRO A 112 -3.03 -14.91 -2.73
CA PRO A 112 -1.72 -15.39 -3.16
C PRO A 112 -0.98 -14.33 -3.97
N LEU A 113 0.34 -14.22 -3.80
CA LEU A 113 1.15 -13.23 -4.51
C LEU A 113 0.98 -13.31 -6.03
N ALA A 114 0.91 -14.53 -6.58
CA ALA A 114 0.70 -14.76 -8.00
C ALA A 114 -0.57 -14.06 -8.54
N ASN A 115 -1.68 -14.12 -7.80
CA ASN A 115 -2.94 -13.48 -8.18
C ASN A 115 -2.83 -11.95 -8.09
N ALA A 116 -2.18 -11.44 -7.04
CA ALA A 116 -1.92 -10.00 -6.89
C ALA A 116 -1.08 -9.45 -8.06
N ILE A 117 0.00 -10.17 -8.43
CA ILE A 117 0.85 -9.82 -9.56
C ILE A 117 0.05 -9.79 -10.86
N GLU A 118 -0.71 -10.85 -11.16
CA GLU A 118 -1.52 -10.93 -12.37
C GLU A 118 -2.46 -9.73 -12.51
N ARG A 119 -3.23 -9.43 -11.45
CA ARG A 119 -4.20 -8.32 -11.46
C ARG A 119 -3.52 -6.96 -11.53
N MET A 120 -2.41 -6.77 -10.82
CA MET A 120 -1.68 -5.50 -10.80
C MET A 120 -0.97 -5.22 -12.12
N THR A 121 -0.40 -6.25 -12.77
CA THR A 121 0.17 -6.13 -14.11
C THR A 121 -0.92 -5.80 -15.13
N HIS A 122 -2.09 -6.46 -15.06
CA HIS A 122 -3.24 -6.11 -15.90
C HIS A 122 -3.67 -4.66 -15.70
N ALA A 123 -3.83 -4.22 -14.45
CA ALA A 123 -4.18 -2.84 -14.14
C ALA A 123 -3.14 -1.85 -14.67
N LEU A 124 -1.84 -2.17 -14.57
CA LEU A 124 -0.76 -1.35 -15.13
C LEU A 124 -0.87 -1.23 -16.65
N ASP A 125 -1.13 -2.32 -17.35
CA ASP A 125 -1.30 -2.32 -18.80
C ASP A 125 -2.52 -1.50 -19.23
N VAL A 126 -3.66 -1.66 -18.56
CA VAL A 126 -4.88 -0.87 -18.82
C VAL A 126 -4.61 0.62 -18.65
N VAL A 127 -4.01 1.02 -17.52
CA VAL A 127 -3.72 2.44 -17.22
C VAL A 127 -2.68 3.01 -18.18
N ALA A 128 -1.63 2.26 -18.52
CA ALA A 128 -0.61 2.70 -19.47
C ALA A 128 -1.17 2.88 -20.88
N ASN A 129 -2.01 1.94 -21.34
CA ASN A 129 -2.62 1.98 -22.67
C ASN A 129 -3.69 3.06 -22.82
N ALA A 130 -4.35 3.45 -21.73
CA ALA A 130 -5.31 4.56 -21.71
C ALA A 130 -4.66 5.95 -21.85
N GLY A 131 -3.33 6.04 -21.88
CA GLY A 131 -2.60 7.30 -22.12
C GLY A 131 -2.53 8.22 -20.90
N PHE A 132 -2.63 7.66 -19.68
CA PHE A 132 -2.35 8.41 -18.46
C PHE A 132 -0.88 8.86 -18.40
N GLN A 133 -0.63 9.95 -17.68
CA GLN A 133 0.71 10.48 -17.47
C GLN A 133 1.54 9.56 -16.57
N ASP A 134 2.87 9.63 -16.69
CA ASP A 134 3.82 8.88 -15.88
C ASP A 134 3.59 9.06 -14.36
N SER A 135 3.13 10.23 -13.92
CA SER A 135 2.76 10.49 -12.52
C SER A 135 1.66 9.59 -11.96
N VAL A 136 0.86 8.96 -12.83
CA VAL A 136 -0.17 7.98 -12.48
C VAL A 136 0.32 6.55 -12.72
N VAL A 137 1.07 6.33 -13.79
CA VAL A 137 1.56 5.01 -14.21
C VAL A 137 2.70 4.52 -13.32
N ASP A 138 3.67 5.39 -13.00
CA ASP A 138 4.89 5.02 -12.28
C ASP A 138 4.62 4.48 -10.86
N PRO A 139 3.75 5.08 -10.03
CA PRO A 139 3.45 4.53 -8.71
C PRO A 139 2.79 3.14 -8.74
N LEU A 140 2.14 2.79 -9.86
CA LEU A 140 1.56 1.46 -10.06
C LEU A 140 2.64 0.47 -10.53
N ARG A 141 3.55 0.91 -11.42
CA ARG A 141 4.72 0.13 -11.82
C ARG A 141 5.63 -0.20 -10.64
N GLU A 142 5.90 0.77 -9.77
CA GLU A 142 6.70 0.57 -8.56
C GLU A 142 6.10 -0.48 -7.62
N LEU A 143 4.76 -0.52 -7.51
CA LEU A 143 4.06 -1.55 -6.73
C LEU A 143 4.20 -2.93 -7.37
N VAL A 144 4.04 -3.04 -8.69
CA VAL A 144 4.26 -4.29 -9.43
C VAL A 144 5.70 -4.77 -9.24
N ASP A 145 6.68 -3.90 -9.44
CA ASP A 145 8.10 -4.20 -9.26
C ASP A 145 8.43 -4.61 -7.83
N TRP A 146 7.76 -4.02 -6.84
CA TRP A 146 7.90 -4.43 -5.44
C TRP A 146 7.35 -5.84 -5.20
N LEU A 147 6.16 -6.17 -5.72
CA LEU A 147 5.55 -7.49 -5.60
C LEU A 147 6.43 -8.60 -6.19
N PHE A 148 7.08 -8.33 -7.33
CA PHE A 148 7.99 -9.29 -7.98
C PHE A 148 9.24 -9.65 -7.17
N ARG A 149 9.55 -8.92 -6.09
CA ARG A 149 10.73 -9.21 -5.25
C ARG A 149 10.48 -10.34 -4.25
N PHE A 150 9.26 -10.86 -4.13
CA PHE A 150 8.93 -11.89 -3.14
C PHE A 150 8.79 -13.28 -3.78
N PRO A 151 9.03 -14.37 -3.01
CA PRO A 151 8.77 -15.73 -3.48
C PRO A 151 7.34 -15.91 -3.98
N ASP A 152 7.15 -16.69 -5.03
CA ASP A 152 5.87 -16.92 -5.72
C ASP A 152 4.78 -17.55 -4.83
N ASP A 153 5.19 -18.33 -3.84
CA ASP A 153 4.33 -18.94 -2.82
C ASP A 153 3.94 -18.00 -1.67
N SER A 154 4.37 -16.73 -1.72
CA SER A 154 4.00 -15.70 -0.74
C SER A 154 2.53 -15.30 -0.85
N ILE A 155 2.09 -14.51 0.12
CA ILE A 155 0.77 -13.89 0.14
C ILE A 155 0.89 -12.38 0.27
N VAL A 156 -0.10 -11.67 -0.24
CA VAL A 156 -0.24 -10.23 -0.05
C VAL A 156 -1.43 -9.97 0.85
N GLU A 157 -1.22 -9.16 1.87
CA GLU A 157 -2.27 -8.67 2.76
C GLU A 157 -2.37 -7.15 2.63
N LEU A 158 -3.58 -6.67 2.40
CA LEU A 158 -3.94 -5.26 2.61
C LEU A 158 -4.72 -5.17 3.90
N ASP A 159 -4.15 -4.53 4.92
CA ASP A 159 -4.81 -4.27 6.20
C ASP A 159 -5.11 -2.76 6.32
N TYR A 160 -6.36 -2.41 6.61
CA TYR A 160 -6.74 -1.02 6.88
C TYR A 160 -6.03 -0.50 8.15
N GLY A 161 -5.72 -1.39 9.09
CA GLY A 161 -5.11 -1.04 10.36
C GLY A 161 -5.93 0.02 11.10
N GLU A 162 -5.23 0.99 11.71
CA GLU A 162 -5.87 2.05 12.49
C GLU A 162 -6.76 2.98 11.65
N VAL A 163 -6.61 3.03 10.32
CA VAL A 163 -7.45 3.88 9.48
C VAL A 163 -8.91 3.45 9.50
N ALA A 164 -9.19 2.17 9.79
CA ALA A 164 -10.54 1.66 9.96
C ALA A 164 -11.30 2.42 11.07
N SER A 165 -10.60 2.90 12.10
CA SER A 165 -11.20 3.67 13.21
C SER A 165 -11.75 5.04 12.79
N LEU A 166 -11.41 5.53 11.59
CA LEU A 166 -11.92 6.79 11.03
C LEU A 166 -13.31 6.64 10.41
N PHE A 167 -13.81 5.41 10.27
CA PHE A 167 -15.08 5.07 9.65
C PHE A 167 -16.06 4.51 10.69
N SER A 168 -17.36 4.66 10.42
CA SER A 168 -18.36 3.96 11.23
C SER A 168 -18.37 2.47 10.89
N GLU A 169 -18.86 1.61 11.79
CA GLU A 169 -19.01 0.18 11.50
C GLU A 169 -19.91 -0.08 10.29
N GLY A 170 -20.93 0.77 10.08
CA GLY A 170 -21.82 0.69 8.92
C GLY A 170 -21.10 1.02 7.61
N ASP A 171 -20.25 2.05 7.61
CA ASP A 171 -19.44 2.43 6.44
C ASP A 171 -18.43 1.33 6.12
N LEU A 172 -17.78 0.76 7.14
CA LEU A 172 -16.87 -0.37 6.97
C LEU A 172 -17.60 -1.60 6.41
N ALA A 173 -18.80 -1.90 6.93
CA ALA A 173 -19.59 -3.06 6.47
C ALA A 173 -20.01 -2.93 4.99
N MET A 174 -20.26 -1.71 4.53
CA MET A 174 -20.67 -1.38 3.16
C MET A 174 -19.51 -0.88 2.28
N ASP A 175 -18.25 -1.08 2.70
CA ASP A 175 -17.09 -0.73 1.89
C ASP A 175 -17.05 -1.58 0.61
N GLU A 176 -17.15 -0.91 -0.53
CA GLU A 176 -17.05 -1.49 -1.88
C GLU A 176 -15.87 -0.89 -2.66
N THR A 177 -14.84 -0.39 -1.97
CA THR A 177 -13.71 0.31 -2.61
C THR A 177 -13.03 -0.57 -3.66
N ALA A 178 -12.77 -1.84 -3.34
CA ALA A 178 -12.19 -2.80 -4.29
C ALA A 178 -13.11 -3.04 -5.51
N GLY A 179 -14.42 -3.11 -5.29
CA GLY A 179 -15.40 -3.31 -6.36
C GLY A 179 -15.48 -2.11 -7.31
N ASP A 180 -15.51 -0.90 -6.76
CA ASP A 180 -15.48 0.32 -7.56
C ASP A 180 -14.16 0.48 -8.31
N MET A 181 -13.01 0.10 -7.72
CA MET A 181 -11.73 0.13 -8.44
C MET A 181 -11.67 -0.89 -9.58
N LEU A 182 -12.17 -2.11 -9.37
CA LEU A 182 -12.27 -3.12 -10.43
C LEU A 182 -13.20 -2.65 -11.56
N ALA A 183 -14.38 -2.13 -11.22
CA ALA A 183 -15.33 -1.59 -12.19
C ALA A 183 -14.73 -0.40 -12.97
N SER A 184 -13.95 0.46 -12.30
CA SER A 184 -13.23 1.55 -12.94
C SER A 184 -12.20 1.06 -13.95
N LEU A 185 -11.44 0.00 -13.63
CA LEU A 185 -10.43 -0.56 -14.54
C LEU A 185 -11.09 -1.24 -15.74
N ASN A 186 -12.16 -2.01 -15.53
CA ASN A 186 -12.88 -2.68 -16.62
C ASN A 186 -13.49 -1.67 -17.61
N ALA A 187 -14.16 -0.63 -17.09
CA ALA A 187 -14.71 0.43 -17.94
C ALA A 187 -13.60 1.18 -18.72
N LEU A 188 -12.43 1.38 -18.10
CA LEU A 188 -11.29 2.00 -18.74
C LEU A 188 -10.73 1.13 -19.88
N GLU A 189 -10.66 -0.18 -19.68
CA GLU A 189 -10.26 -1.15 -20.70
C GLU A 189 -11.22 -1.18 -21.89
N ASP A 190 -12.52 -1.06 -21.63
CA ASP A 190 -13.57 -0.94 -22.66
C ASP A 190 -13.58 0.44 -23.36
N GLY A 191 -12.78 1.40 -22.89
CA GLY A 191 -12.70 2.76 -23.41
C GLY A 191 -13.82 3.69 -22.95
N ASP A 192 -14.64 3.27 -21.98
CA ASP A 192 -15.67 4.10 -21.35
C ASP A 192 -15.08 4.94 -20.20
N LEU A 193 -14.53 6.09 -20.59
CA LEU A 193 -13.89 7.02 -19.65
C LEU A 193 -14.87 7.64 -18.64
N ASP A 194 -16.15 7.77 -19.00
CA ASP A 194 -17.15 8.37 -18.13
C ASP A 194 -17.56 7.39 -17.02
N GLU A 195 -17.78 6.13 -17.36
CA GLU A 195 -18.04 5.07 -16.39
C GLU A 195 -16.79 4.82 -15.52
N ALA A 196 -15.60 4.75 -16.12
CA ALA A 196 -14.35 4.62 -15.38
C ALA A 196 -14.18 5.74 -14.34
N GLY A 197 -14.32 7.01 -14.77
CA GLY A 197 -14.22 8.17 -13.88
C GLY A 197 -15.27 8.17 -12.78
N SER A 198 -16.51 7.74 -13.08
CA SER A 198 -17.60 7.67 -12.10
C SER A 198 -17.33 6.62 -11.01
N ASN A 199 -16.87 5.43 -11.39
CA ASN A 199 -16.48 4.37 -10.46
C ASN A 199 -15.30 4.82 -9.58
N TYR A 200 -14.24 5.36 -10.18
CA TYR A 200 -13.10 5.90 -9.45
C TYR A 200 -13.51 7.00 -8.46
N ALA A 201 -14.39 7.92 -8.87
CA ALA A 201 -14.85 9.01 -8.01
C ALA A 201 -15.63 8.51 -6.78
N ARG A 202 -16.41 7.43 -6.90
CA ARG A 202 -17.05 6.80 -5.73
C ARG A 202 -16.04 6.21 -4.76
N ALA A 203 -15.04 5.48 -5.27
CA ALA A 203 -13.95 4.96 -4.45
C ALA A 203 -13.21 6.11 -3.73
N ALA A 204 -12.77 7.13 -4.46
CA ALA A 204 -12.09 8.30 -3.89
C ALA A 204 -12.97 9.05 -2.87
N GLY A 205 -14.27 9.20 -3.15
CA GLY A 205 -15.22 9.87 -2.27
C GLY A 205 -15.31 9.24 -0.88
N ARG A 206 -15.20 7.90 -0.76
CA ARG A 206 -15.18 7.21 0.54
C ARG A 206 -13.95 7.62 1.37
N TRP A 207 -12.80 7.78 0.73
CA TRP A 207 -11.53 8.09 1.39
C TRP A 207 -11.28 9.59 1.61
N ALA A 208 -12.05 10.46 0.95
CA ALA A 208 -11.81 11.90 0.95
C ALA A 208 -11.68 12.51 2.36
N ARG A 209 -12.53 12.10 3.31
CA ARG A 209 -12.47 12.58 4.70
C ARG A 209 -11.19 12.14 5.40
N ALA A 210 -10.82 10.87 5.24
CA ALA A 210 -9.64 10.29 5.88
C ALA A 210 -8.37 10.92 5.30
N GLN A 211 -8.33 11.09 3.97
CA GLN A 211 -7.23 11.76 3.27
C GLN A 211 -7.08 13.23 3.66
N ALA A 212 -8.19 13.95 3.91
CA ALA A 212 -8.12 15.35 4.36
C ALA A 212 -7.37 15.52 5.69
N LEU A 213 -7.39 14.52 6.58
CA LEU A 213 -6.63 14.56 7.84
C LEU A 213 -5.11 14.58 7.62
N ALA A 214 -4.64 14.04 6.49
CA ALA A 214 -3.21 14.08 6.13
C ALA A 214 -2.70 15.50 5.84
N TYR A 215 -3.60 16.47 5.59
CA TYR A 215 -3.28 17.86 5.28
C TYR A 215 -3.64 18.83 6.42
N MET A 216 -4.21 18.34 7.52
CA MET A 216 -4.64 19.17 8.66
C MET A 216 -3.58 19.28 9.77
N ASN A 217 -2.41 18.64 9.62
CA ASN A 217 -1.32 18.65 10.61
C ASN A 217 -0.02 19.19 10.01
#